data_AF-A0A967M2B4-F1
#
_entry.id   AF-A0A967M2B4-F1
#
_cell.length_a   1.000
_cell.length_b   1.000
_cell.length_c   1.000
_cell.angle_alpha   90.00
_cell.angle_beta   90.00
_cell.angle_gamma   90.00
#
_symmetry.space_group_name_H-M   'P 1'
#
loop_
_entity.id
_entity.type
_entity.pdbx_description
1 polymer ?
#
loop_
_entity_poly.entity_id
_entity_poly.type
_entity_poly.pdbx_seq_one_letter_code
_entity_poly.pdbx_strand_id
1 'polypeptide(L)' 'MIRKGRAKSFKFHHTIYSGQELRDRLQRAGFTDVKLHGNLDGDPYGPEGQRLVAVARKPQ' A
#
# COMPACT_ATOMS: atom_id res chain seq x y z
N MET A 1 -10.63 8.00 20.42
CA MET A 1 -12.03 8.14 20.87
C MET A 1 -12.10 7.76 22.34
N ILE A 2 -12.39 8.70 23.24
CA ILE A 2 -12.48 8.44 24.68
C ILE A 2 -13.95 8.18 25.02
N ARG A 3 -14.27 7.00 25.56
CA ARG A 3 -15.58 6.68 26.14
C ARG A 3 -15.35 6.24 27.58
N LYS A 4 -15.98 6.93 28.54
CA LYS A 4 -16.01 6.60 29.98
C LYS A 4 -14.63 6.36 30.61
N GLY A 5 -13.73 7.34 30.57
CA GLY A 5 -12.47 7.31 31.32
C GLY A 5 -11.43 6.26 30.88
N ARG A 6 -11.70 5.48 29.83
CA ARG A 6 -10.74 4.54 29.22
C ARG A 6 -10.26 5.09 27.89
N ALA A 7 -9.01 5.55 27.86
CA ALA A 7 -8.30 5.91 26.63
C ALA A 7 -7.78 4.62 25.97
N LYS A 8 -8.34 4.25 24.81
CA LYS A 8 -7.72 3.25 23.92
C LYS A 8 -6.77 3.98 22.97
N SER A 9 -5.48 3.88 23.21
CA SER A 9 -4.45 4.31 22.27
C SER A 9 -4.21 3.21 21.25
N PHE A 10 -4.50 3.50 19.98
CA PHE A 10 -4.15 2.63 18.87
C PHE A 10 -2.80 3.09 18.33
N LYS A 11 -1.76 2.26 18.44
CA LYS A 11 -0.49 2.51 17.77
C LYS A 11 -0.61 2.02 16.33
N PHE A 12 -0.70 2.96 15.39
CA PHE A 12 -0.59 2.66 13.98
C PHE A 12 0.88 2.71 13.58
N HIS A 13 1.42 1.58 13.11
CA HIS A 13 2.66 1.58 12.33
C HIS A 13 2.28 1.76 10.87
N HIS A 14 2.58 2.91 10.29
CA HIS A 14 2.46 3.14 8.86
C HIS A 14 3.86 3.13 8.28
N THR A 15 4.20 2.06 7.56
CA THR A 15 5.43 2.06 6.77
C THR A 15 5.14 2.70 5.44
N ILE A 16 5.73 3.88 5.20
CA ILE A 16 5.65 4.53 3.89
C ILE A 16 6.64 3.78 2.99
N TYR A 17 6.11 2.99 2.06
CA TYR A 17 6.91 2.34 1.03
C TYR A 17 6.93 3.21 -0.21
N SER A 18 8.09 3.32 -0.83
CA SER A 18 8.16 3.80 -2.22
C SER A 18 7.46 2.79 -3.14
N GLY A 19 6.93 3.24 -4.28
CA GLY A 19 6.34 2.35 -5.28
C GLY A 19 7.26 1.19 -5.67
N GLN A 20 8.55 1.47 -5.81
CA GLN A 20 9.58 0.48 -6.10
C GLN A 20 9.74 -0.57 -4.98
N GLU A 21 9.73 -0.17 -3.71
CA GLU A 21 9.84 -1.11 -2.58
C GLU A 21 8.63 -2.04 -2.48
N LEU A 22 7.43 -1.51 -2.73
CA LEU A 22 6.20 -2.30 -2.70
C LEU A 22 6.22 -3.34 -3.83
N ARG A 23 6.70 -2.96 -5.02
CA ARG A 23 6.91 -3.88 -6.15
C ARG A 23 7.92 -4.97 -5.82
N ASP A 24 9.08 -4.59 -5.29
CA ASP A 24 10.15 -5.54 -4.96
C ASP A 24 9.67 -6.57 -3.92
N ARG A 25 8.92 -6.12 -2.91
CA ARG A 25 8.30 -7.00 -1.90
C ARG A 25 7.29 -7.98 -2.50
N LEU A 26 6.43 -7.52 -3.42
CA LEU A 26 5.45 -8.38 -4.08
C LEU A 26 6.14 -9.44 -4.97
N GLN A 27 7.18 -9.05 -5.70
CA GLN A 27 7.98 -9.98 -6.50
C GLN A 27 8.71 -11.00 -5.63
N ARG A 28 9.32 -10.57 -4.52
CA ARG A 28 9.96 -11.48 -3.54
C ARG A 28 8.97 -12.46 -2.91
N ALA A 29 7.72 -12.04 -2.72
CA ALA A 29 6.65 -12.90 -2.23
C ALA A 29 6.13 -13.88 -3.31
N GLY A 30 6.66 -13.83 -4.53
CA GLY A 30 6.30 -14.71 -5.64
C GLY A 30 5.17 -14.19 -6.53
N PHE A 31 4.62 -13.00 -6.27
CA PHE A 31 3.60 -12.42 -7.14
C PHE A 31 4.21 -11.95 -8.48
N THR A 32 3.41 -12.04 -9.53
CA THR A 32 3.78 -11.69 -10.91
C THR A 32 2.87 -10.57 -11.44
N ASP A 33 3.21 -9.98 -12.60
CA ASP A 33 2.45 -8.87 -13.23
C ASP A 33 2.18 -7.70 -12.26
N VAL A 34 3.22 -7.26 -11.54
CA VAL A 34 3.09 -6.18 -10.55
C VAL A 34 2.96 -4.83 -11.26
N LYS A 35 1.80 -4.17 -11.09
CA LYS A 35 1.50 -2.84 -11.60
C LYS A 35 1.27 -1.86 -10.45
N LEU A 36 1.75 -0.64 -10.62
CA LEU A 36 1.65 0.42 -9.64
C LEU A 36 0.76 1.54 -10.19
N HIS A 37 -0.20 1.96 -9.38
CA HIS A 37 -1.17 3.01 -9.70
C HIS A 37 -1.12 4.10 -8.63
N GLY A 38 -1.37 5.34 -9.05
CA GLY A 38 -1.42 6.54 -8.20
C GLY A 38 -2.77 6.76 -7.50
N ASN A 39 -3.78 5.94 -7.84
CA ASN A 39 -5.11 5.96 -7.26
C ASN A 39 -5.84 4.61 -7.48
N LEU A 40 -7.09 4.55 -7.03
CA LEU A 40 -7.95 3.38 -7.22
C LEU A 40 -8.58 3.33 -8.62
N ASP A 41 -8.56 4.44 -9.36
CA ASP A 41 -9.07 4.55 -10.73
C ASP A 41 -8.10 3.96 -11.77
N GLY A 42 -6.89 3.59 -11.34
CA GLY A 42 -5.88 2.96 -12.18
C GLY A 42 -4.94 3.94 -12.86
N ASP A 43 -4.95 5.21 -12.48
CA ASP A 43 -4.04 6.21 -13.04
C ASP A 43 -2.57 5.86 -12.77
N PRO A 44 -1.65 6.27 -13.66
CA PRO A 44 -0.24 6.02 -13.48
C PRO A 44 0.27 6.56 -12.15
N TYR A 45 1.18 5.83 -11.52
CA TYR A 45 1.91 6.35 -10.36
C TYR A 45 2.74 7.58 -10.77
N GLY A 46 2.44 8.72 -10.17
CA GLY A 46 3.09 10.00 -10.44
C GLY A 46 3.11 10.90 -9.19
N PRO A 47 3.80 12.05 -9.24
CA PRO A 47 3.95 12.96 -8.09
C PRO A 47 2.63 13.51 -7.55
N GLU A 48 1.58 13.50 -8.37
CA GLU A 48 0.22 13.93 -7.99
C GLU A 48 -0.60 12.81 -7.31
N GLY A 49 -0.09 11.57 -7.28
CA GLY A 49 -0.77 10.42 -6.72
C GLY A 49 -0.86 10.49 -5.21
N GLN A 50 -2.04 10.78 -4.67
CA GLN A 50 -2.29 10.80 -3.23
C GLN A 50 -2.19 9.40 -2.58
N ARG A 51 -2.14 8.34 -3.39
CA ARG A 51 -2.12 6.94 -2.92
C ARG A 51 -1.19 6.10 -3.78
N LEU A 52 -0.59 5.09 -3.15
CA LEU A 52 0.14 4.03 -3.86
C LEU A 52 -0.72 2.77 -3.83
N VAL A 53 -1.16 2.32 -5.01
CA VAL A 53 -1.92 1.07 -5.17
C VAL A 53 -1.07 0.10 -5.99
N ALA A 54 -0.75 -1.06 -5.43
CA ALA A 54 -0.09 -2.13 -6.17
C ALA A 54 -1.09 -3.25 -6.47
N VAL A 55 -1.16 -3.66 -7.74
CA VAL A 55 -1.93 -4.81 -8.21
C VAL A 55 -0.93 -5.86 -8.67
N ALA A 56 -1.07 -7.09 -8.19
CA ALA A 56 -0.22 -8.20 -8.58
C ALA A 56 -1.05 -9.48 -8.68
N ARG A 57 -0.59 -10.42 -9.52
CA ARG A 57 -1.24 -11.72 -9.72
C ARG A 57 -0.51 -12.81 -8.97
N LYS A 58 -1.28 -13.69 -8.33
CA LYS A 58 -0.74 -14.92 -7.75
C LYS A 58 -0.22 -15.81 -8.89
N PRO A 59 1.01 -16.36 -8.79
CA PRO A 59 1.48 -17.36 -9.73
C PRO A 59 0.56 -18.59 -9.65
N GLN A 60 0.19 -19.16 -10.79
CA GLN A 60 -0.59 -20.39 -10.84
C GLN A 60 0.19 -21.58 -10.27
#